data_AF-A0A3D8I3A2-F1
#
_entry.id   AF-A0A3D8I3A2-F1
#
_cell.length_a   1.000
_cell.length_b   1.000
_cell.length_c   1.000
_cell.angle_alpha   90.00
_cell.angle_beta   90.00
_cell.angle_gamma   90.00
#
_symmetry.space_group_name_H-M   'P 1'
#
loop_
_entity.id
_entity.type
_entity.pdbx_description
1 polymer ?
#
loop_
_entity_poly.entity_id
_entity_poly.type
_entity_poly.pdbx_seq_one_letter_code
_entity_poly.pdbx_strand_id
1 'polypeptide(L)'
;MLYSHLKDKEQIYLHAQRDYDEIIEYNFTQRIKHNKDSQVKGNYTESINKYHRQEILGVKDVRVGAEYLTNVALSKDTIVGGSHTLNIGIDNKLRVAKNSSEYVGGDKNVEVSGKLTQITKGNLDISSHTSANIHTKQSLNLSSNGELTLASSNLLHISSKESLGILSNKSLAINANRILHKSEDEYIINAENAIHIATNKNIDITLSDDISIKASKENINLQLGDSQITLDKSGIHLKGKV
;
A
#
# COMPACT_ATOMS: atom_id res chain seq x y z
N MET A 1 -41.23 38.92 41.19
CA MET A 1 -41.45 39.24 39.76
C MET A 1 -41.63 40.74 39.62
N LEU A 2 -40.96 41.37 38.66
CA LEU A 2 -41.16 42.77 38.29
C LEU A 2 -41.63 42.85 36.83
N TYR A 3 -42.59 43.72 36.53
CA TYR A 3 -43.09 43.98 35.18
C TYR A 3 -43.03 45.48 34.85
N SER A 4 -42.44 45.84 33.71
CA SER A 4 -42.43 47.19 33.12
C SER A 4 -43.19 47.18 31.79
N HIS A 5 -44.00 48.22 31.55
CA HIS A 5 -44.78 48.43 30.32
C HIS A 5 -44.47 49.78 29.65
N LEU A 6 -43.37 50.43 30.06
CA LEU A 6 -42.91 51.64 29.38
C LEU A 6 -42.51 51.27 27.95
N LYS A 7 -43.04 52.01 26.98
CA LYS A 7 -42.77 51.81 25.55
C LYS A 7 -41.27 51.67 25.30
N ASP A 8 -40.89 50.60 24.61
CA ASP A 8 -39.50 50.25 24.23
C ASP A 8 -38.58 49.91 25.43
N LYS A 9 -39.15 49.68 26.62
CA LYS A 9 -38.47 49.27 27.87
C LYS A 9 -39.30 48.25 28.65
N GLU A 10 -40.13 47.48 27.95
CA GLU A 10 -40.94 46.44 28.53
C GLU A 10 -40.05 45.28 29.01
N GLN A 11 -40.25 44.86 30.26
CA GLN A 11 -39.43 43.82 30.87
C GLN A 11 -40.25 43.01 31.85
N ILE A 12 -40.02 41.70 31.84
CA ILE A 12 -40.38 40.81 32.95
C ILE A 12 -39.06 40.35 33.59
N TYR A 13 -38.93 40.55 34.90
CA TYR A 13 -37.78 40.08 35.67
C TYR A 13 -38.24 39.09 36.76
N LEU A 14 -37.69 37.88 36.71
CA LEU A 14 -37.90 36.82 37.68
C LEU A 14 -36.57 36.55 38.40
N HIS A 15 -36.60 36.54 39.72
CA HIS A 15 -35.44 36.28 40.55
C HIS A 15 -35.85 35.39 41.72
N ALA A 16 -35.12 34.28 41.87
CA ALA A 16 -35.21 33.38 43.01
C ALA A 16 -33.83 33.29 43.67
N GLN A 17 -33.78 33.26 45.00
CA GLN A 17 -32.52 33.19 45.76
C GLN A 17 -32.02 31.75 45.98
N ARG A 18 -32.88 30.75 45.74
CA ARG A 18 -32.54 29.32 45.94
C ARG A 18 -33.04 28.47 44.78
N ASP A 19 -34.36 28.26 44.70
CA ASP A 19 -34.97 27.34 43.74
C ASP A 19 -35.98 28.08 42.83
N TYR A 20 -36.02 27.70 41.55
CA TYR A 20 -37.06 28.06 40.59
C TYR A 20 -37.41 26.83 39.77
N ASP A 21 -38.67 26.39 39.87
CA ASP A 21 -39.20 25.27 39.11
C ASP A 21 -40.26 25.77 38.11
N GLU A 22 -40.18 25.29 36.87
CA GLU A 22 -41.16 25.59 35.82
C GLU A 22 -41.72 24.27 35.27
N ILE A 23 -43.02 24.05 35.46
CA ILE A 23 -43.72 22.83 35.04
C ILE A 23 -44.77 23.21 33.99
N ILE A 24 -44.72 22.55 32.83
CA ILE A 24 -45.70 22.70 31.76
C ILE A 24 -46.29 21.32 31.45
N GLU A 25 -47.54 21.09 31.83
CA GLU A 25 -48.22 19.79 31.71
C GLU A 25 -48.55 19.38 30.25
N TYR A 26 -48.56 20.35 29.33
CA TYR A 26 -48.92 20.12 27.93
C TYR A 26 -47.85 20.69 27.00
N ASN A 27 -48.08 21.89 26.47
CA ASN A 27 -47.26 22.48 25.41
C ASN A 27 -46.62 23.78 25.87
N PHE A 28 -45.32 23.93 25.61
CA PHE A 28 -44.58 25.18 25.74
C PHE A 28 -44.09 25.65 24.38
N THR A 29 -44.17 26.94 24.11
CA THR A 29 -43.61 27.53 22.89
C THR A 29 -42.90 28.83 23.27
N GLN A 30 -41.62 28.92 22.95
CA GLN A 30 -40.81 30.12 23.13
C GLN A 30 -40.36 30.63 21.76
N ARG A 31 -40.50 31.94 21.54
CA ARG A 31 -39.96 32.61 20.36
C ARG A 31 -39.17 33.84 20.80
N ILE A 32 -37.89 33.88 20.44
CA ILE A 32 -37.00 35.00 20.70
C ILE A 32 -36.66 35.62 19.35
N LYS A 33 -36.97 36.90 19.16
CA LYS A 33 -36.78 37.59 17.86
C LYS A 33 -35.35 38.11 17.64
N HIS A 34 -34.59 38.23 18.73
CA HIS A 34 -33.21 38.72 18.73
C HIS A 34 -32.31 37.67 19.39
N ASN A 35 -31.60 38.04 20.46
CA ASN A 35 -30.58 37.21 21.06
C ASN A 35 -31.10 36.41 22.25
N LYS A 36 -30.61 35.18 22.41
CA LYS A 36 -30.72 34.37 23.62
C LYS A 36 -29.32 34.16 24.19
N ASP A 37 -29.09 34.62 25.41
CA ASP A 37 -27.89 34.26 26.19
C ASP A 37 -28.30 33.32 27.31
N SER A 38 -27.48 32.32 27.60
CA SER A 38 -27.69 31.38 28.70
C SER A 38 -26.36 30.98 29.31
N GLN A 39 -26.24 31.20 30.61
CA GLN A 39 -25.03 30.91 31.37
C GLN A 39 -25.39 30.04 32.57
N VAL A 40 -24.76 28.87 32.65
CA VAL A 40 -24.88 27.96 33.79
C VAL A 40 -23.48 27.79 34.36
N LYS A 41 -23.28 28.17 35.63
CA LYS A 41 -21.97 28.05 36.30
C LYS A 41 -21.73 26.65 36.86
N GLY A 42 -22.80 25.89 37.09
CA GLY A 42 -22.76 24.48 37.49
C GLY A 42 -23.06 23.57 36.31
N ASN A 43 -23.78 22.49 36.58
CA ASN A 43 -24.12 21.49 35.58
C ASN A 43 -25.38 21.87 34.81
N TYR A 44 -25.39 21.61 33.51
CA TYR A 44 -26.57 21.65 32.66
C TYR A 44 -26.89 20.22 32.19
N THR A 45 -28.14 19.79 32.33
CA THR A 45 -28.61 18.48 31.87
C THR A 45 -29.89 18.66 31.08
N GLU A 46 -29.92 18.08 29.89
CA GLU A 46 -31.09 18.08 29.00
C GLU A 46 -31.41 16.64 28.63
N SER A 47 -32.69 16.27 28.74
CA SER A 47 -33.17 14.94 28.35
C SER A 47 -34.33 15.07 27.38
N ILE A 48 -34.19 14.47 26.20
CA ILE A 48 -35.23 14.39 25.18
C ILE A 48 -35.51 12.91 24.91
N ASN A 49 -36.69 12.44 25.34
CA ASN A 49 -37.02 11.00 25.30
C ASN A 49 -37.41 10.46 23.91
N LYS A 50 -37.63 11.34 22.93
CA LYS A 50 -38.12 10.94 21.59
C LYS A 50 -37.29 11.52 20.46
N TYR A 51 -37.40 12.83 20.23
CA TYR A 51 -36.85 13.45 19.03
C TYR A 51 -36.30 14.85 19.32
N HIS A 52 -35.06 15.08 18.90
CA HIS A 52 -34.40 16.37 18.95
C HIS A 52 -33.99 16.78 17.54
N ARG A 53 -34.39 17.98 17.11
CA ARG A 53 -33.94 18.61 15.87
C ARG A 53 -33.33 19.96 16.17
N GLN A 54 -32.15 20.18 15.64
CA GLN A 54 -31.47 21.46 15.69
C GLN A 54 -31.16 21.91 14.27
N GLU A 55 -31.56 23.12 13.93
CA GLU A 55 -31.26 23.75 12.65
C GLU A 55 -30.47 25.03 12.92
N ILE A 56 -29.28 25.13 12.32
CA ILE A 56 -28.41 26.30 12.41
C ILE A 56 -28.15 26.75 10.98
N LEU A 57 -28.70 27.90 10.60
CA LEU A 57 -28.50 28.48 9.26
C LEU A 57 -27.13 29.16 9.13
N GLY A 58 -26.61 29.68 10.24
CA GLY A 58 -25.28 30.29 10.32
C GLY A 58 -24.22 29.26 10.74
N VAL A 59 -23.40 29.64 11.71
CA VAL A 59 -22.28 28.82 12.20
C VAL A 59 -22.61 28.20 13.55
N LYS A 60 -22.15 26.96 13.75
CA LYS A 60 -22.14 26.29 15.06
C LYS A 60 -20.68 26.13 15.52
N ASP A 61 -20.27 26.92 16.52
CA ASP A 61 -18.97 26.76 17.20
C ASP A 61 -19.18 25.98 18.52
N VAL A 62 -18.40 24.93 18.74
CA VAL A 62 -18.47 24.09 19.93
C VAL A 62 -17.08 23.97 20.52
N ARG A 63 -16.90 24.47 21.75
CA ARG A 63 -15.64 24.39 22.49
C ARG A 63 -15.84 23.58 23.75
N VAL A 64 -14.98 22.59 23.95
CA VAL A 64 -15.02 21.70 25.10
C VAL A 64 -13.66 21.79 25.78
N GLY A 65 -13.65 22.12 27.08
CA GLY A 65 -12.40 22.32 27.84
C GLY A 65 -11.74 21.04 28.35
N ALA A 66 -12.47 19.92 28.33
CA ALA A 66 -12.01 18.60 28.73
C ALA A 66 -12.45 17.56 27.69
N GLU A 67 -13.19 16.52 28.10
CA GLU A 67 -13.57 15.42 27.23
C GLU A 67 -14.91 15.65 26.49
N TYR A 68 -14.99 15.16 25.25
CA TYR A 68 -16.22 15.15 24.46
C TYR A 68 -16.61 13.72 24.07
N LEU A 69 -17.61 13.16 24.77
CA LEU A 69 -18.09 11.79 24.54
C LEU A 69 -19.37 11.79 23.71
N THR A 70 -19.43 10.93 22.70
CA THR A 70 -20.61 10.73 21.86
C THR A 70 -20.90 9.24 21.75
N ASN A 71 -22.07 8.82 22.25
CA ASN A 71 -22.54 7.44 22.15
C ASN A 71 -23.78 7.40 21.27
N VAL A 72 -23.77 6.54 20.25
CA VAL A 72 -24.87 6.39 19.29
C VAL A 72 -25.19 4.91 19.17
N ALA A 73 -26.43 4.53 19.48
CA ALA A 73 -26.82 3.12 19.58
C ALA A 73 -27.06 2.44 18.22
N LEU A 74 -27.50 3.20 17.21
CA LEU A 74 -27.91 2.67 15.91
C LEU A 74 -26.97 3.07 14.79
N SER A 75 -27.06 4.31 14.29
CA SER A 75 -26.26 4.79 13.16
C SER A 75 -25.85 6.25 13.32
N LYS A 76 -24.70 6.61 12.75
CA LYS A 76 -24.18 7.97 12.69
C LYS A 76 -23.75 8.28 11.26
N ASP A 77 -24.53 9.11 10.59
CA ASP A 77 -24.23 9.61 9.25
C ASP A 77 -23.64 11.02 9.34
N THR A 78 -22.74 11.35 8.40
CA THR A 78 -22.13 12.68 8.31
C THR A 78 -22.00 13.04 6.84
N ILE A 79 -22.71 14.08 6.42
CA ILE A 79 -22.65 14.62 5.07
C ILE A 79 -22.07 16.03 5.17
N VAL A 80 -21.01 16.27 4.41
CA VAL A 80 -20.31 17.56 4.39
C VAL A 80 -20.30 18.04 2.94
N GLY A 81 -20.86 19.22 2.68
CA GLY A 81 -20.88 19.82 1.33
C GLY A 81 -19.57 20.51 0.94
N GLY A 82 -18.71 20.82 1.93
CA GLY A 82 -17.38 21.39 1.73
C GLY A 82 -16.27 20.45 2.22
N SER A 83 -15.29 20.98 2.94
CA SER A 83 -14.15 20.22 3.47
C SER A 83 -14.43 19.60 4.83
N HIS A 84 -13.85 18.42 5.08
CA HIS A 84 -13.79 17.80 6.41
C HIS A 84 -12.31 17.63 6.83
N THR A 85 -11.88 18.37 7.85
CA THR A 85 -10.50 18.30 8.38
C THR A 85 -10.53 17.83 9.82
N LEU A 86 -9.70 16.82 10.13
CA LEU A 86 -9.55 16.25 11.47
C LEU A 86 -8.09 16.39 11.93
N ASN A 87 -7.86 17.23 12.93
CA ASN A 87 -6.55 17.40 13.56
C ASN A 87 -6.56 16.70 14.91
N ILE A 88 -5.57 15.83 15.13
CA ILE A 88 -5.45 15.03 16.36
C ILE A 88 -4.05 15.25 16.91
N GLY A 89 -3.96 15.70 18.17
CA GLY A 89 -2.68 16.07 18.78
C GLY A 89 -1.87 14.91 19.36
N ILE A 90 -2.50 13.77 19.62
CA ILE A 90 -1.86 12.61 20.27
C ILE A 90 -2.11 11.36 19.42
N ASP A 91 -3.22 10.64 19.65
CA ASP A 91 -3.48 9.35 19.02
C ASP A 91 -4.87 9.28 18.38
N ASN A 92 -4.96 8.60 17.23
CA ASN A 92 -6.22 8.23 16.59
C ASN A 92 -6.37 6.70 16.54
N LYS A 93 -7.41 6.16 17.16
CA LYS A 93 -7.68 4.72 17.20
C LYS A 93 -9.04 4.41 16.61
N LEU A 94 -9.05 3.85 15.41
CA LEU A 94 -10.26 3.36 14.74
C LEU A 94 -10.41 1.84 14.94
N ARG A 95 -11.60 1.40 15.37
CA ARG A 95 -11.98 -0.02 15.44
C ARG A 95 -13.27 -0.22 14.66
N VAL A 96 -13.22 -1.08 13.66
CA VAL A 96 -14.37 -1.46 12.85
C VAL A 96 -14.56 -2.97 13.01
N ALA A 97 -15.72 -3.39 13.52
CA ALA A 97 -15.95 -4.80 13.88
C ALA A 97 -16.25 -5.70 12.66
N LYS A 98 -16.76 -5.11 11.57
CA LYS A 98 -17.12 -5.83 10.35
C LYS A 98 -16.32 -5.30 9.16
N ASN A 99 -16.92 -4.44 8.36
CA ASN A 99 -16.37 -4.02 7.07
C ASN A 99 -16.06 -2.52 7.06
N SER A 100 -15.01 -2.15 6.33
CA SER A 100 -14.66 -0.77 6.01
C SER A 100 -14.47 -0.66 4.50
N SER A 101 -15.03 0.38 3.90
CA SER A 101 -14.89 0.69 2.48
C SER A 101 -14.61 2.18 2.31
N GLU A 102 -13.75 2.53 1.36
CA GLU A 102 -13.40 3.91 1.06
C GLU A 102 -13.41 4.10 -0.45
N TYR A 103 -14.06 5.18 -0.89
CA TYR A 103 -14.12 5.58 -2.28
C TYR A 103 -13.59 7.01 -2.39
N VAL A 104 -12.46 7.17 -3.08
CA VAL A 104 -11.82 8.47 -3.27
C VAL A 104 -11.95 8.83 -4.76
N GLY A 105 -12.65 9.92 -5.05
CA GLY A 105 -12.86 10.37 -6.43
C GLY A 105 -11.66 11.07 -7.05
N GLY A 106 -10.73 11.54 -6.22
CA GLY A 106 -9.45 12.14 -6.62
C GLY A 106 -8.27 11.37 -6.03
N ASP A 107 -7.19 12.10 -5.68
CA ASP A 107 -5.98 11.48 -5.17
C ASP A 107 -6.07 11.13 -3.68
N LYS A 108 -5.39 10.02 -3.30
CA LYS A 108 -5.17 9.64 -1.90
C LYS A 108 -3.68 9.67 -1.59
N ASN A 109 -3.28 10.59 -0.72
CA ASN A 109 -1.91 10.70 -0.23
C ASN A 109 -1.84 10.22 1.23
N VAL A 110 -0.86 9.36 1.52
CA VAL A 110 -0.60 8.84 2.87
C VAL A 110 0.86 9.08 3.20
N GLU A 111 1.11 9.93 4.19
CA GLU A 111 2.45 10.20 4.71
C GLU A 111 2.56 9.70 6.14
N VAL A 112 3.60 8.92 6.42
CA VAL A 112 3.89 8.38 7.76
C VAL A 112 5.36 8.65 8.05
N SER A 113 5.64 9.57 8.97
CA SER A 113 7.03 9.90 9.34
C SER A 113 7.70 8.79 10.16
N GLY A 114 6.89 7.95 10.83
CA GLY A 114 7.33 6.80 11.60
C GLY A 114 7.20 5.48 10.83
N LYS A 115 6.92 4.40 11.56
CA LYS A 115 6.75 3.06 10.98
C LYS A 115 5.30 2.84 10.53
N LEU A 116 5.13 2.39 9.28
CA LEU A 116 3.87 1.79 8.81
C LEU A 116 3.92 0.27 8.99
N THR A 117 2.90 -0.31 9.63
CA THR A 117 2.72 -1.76 9.71
C THR A 117 1.31 -2.11 9.24
N GLN A 118 1.21 -2.96 8.23
CA GLN A 118 -0.05 -3.46 7.70
C GLN A 118 -0.06 -4.99 7.82
N ILE A 119 -1.09 -5.53 8.46
CA ILE A 119 -1.25 -6.97 8.68
C ILE A 119 -2.62 -7.38 8.16
N THR A 120 -2.63 -8.24 7.15
CA THR A 120 -3.84 -8.82 6.59
C THR A 120 -3.83 -10.32 6.87
N LYS A 121 -4.87 -10.83 7.54
CA LYS A 121 -4.99 -12.27 7.84
C LYS A 121 -5.55 -13.07 6.67
N GLY A 122 -6.35 -12.43 5.83
CA GLY A 122 -6.82 -12.98 4.55
C GLY A 122 -5.92 -12.53 3.42
N ASN A 123 -6.50 -12.45 2.21
CA ASN A 123 -5.78 -12.03 1.02
C ASN A 123 -5.54 -10.51 1.03
N LEU A 124 -4.40 -10.10 0.47
CA LEU A 124 -4.09 -8.71 0.15
C LEU A 124 -3.96 -8.59 -1.36
N ASP A 125 -4.99 -8.03 -1.99
CA ASP A 125 -4.98 -7.75 -3.42
C ASP A 125 -4.64 -6.27 -3.66
N ILE A 126 -3.62 -6.02 -4.49
CA ILE A 126 -3.20 -4.66 -4.88
C ILE A 126 -3.19 -4.61 -6.40
N SER A 127 -4.02 -3.74 -6.97
CA SER A 127 -4.17 -3.56 -8.42
C SER A 127 -3.97 -2.10 -8.80
N SER A 128 -3.14 -1.86 -9.82
CA SER A 128 -3.00 -0.57 -10.48
C SER A 128 -3.17 -0.77 -11.99
N HIS A 129 -3.90 0.13 -12.65
CA HIS A 129 -4.13 0.06 -14.09
C HIS A 129 -3.01 0.69 -14.93
N THR A 130 -2.05 1.38 -14.30
CA THR A 130 -0.97 2.07 -14.99
C THR A 130 0.38 1.60 -14.50
N SER A 131 0.80 2.03 -13.30
CA SER A 131 2.06 1.65 -12.69
C SER A 131 1.93 1.48 -11.18
N ALA A 132 2.81 0.65 -10.61
CA ALA A 132 2.99 0.51 -9.18
C ALA A 132 4.50 0.54 -8.92
N ASN A 133 4.96 1.55 -8.19
CA ASN A 133 6.37 1.76 -7.90
C ASN A 133 6.64 1.55 -6.42
N ILE A 134 7.69 0.79 -6.09
CA ILE A 134 8.17 0.57 -4.72
C ILE A 134 9.62 1.06 -4.66
N HIS A 135 9.87 2.09 -3.86
CA HIS A 135 11.20 2.66 -3.67
C HIS A 135 11.62 2.56 -2.21
N THR A 136 12.77 1.95 -1.96
CA THR A 136 13.37 1.80 -0.63
C THR A 136 14.79 2.32 -0.64
N LYS A 137 15.22 3.03 0.41
CA LYS A 137 16.60 3.55 0.51
C LYS A 137 17.63 2.49 0.93
N GLN A 138 17.20 1.46 1.68
CA GLN A 138 18.10 0.46 2.26
C GLN A 138 17.84 -0.93 1.68
N SER A 139 16.69 -1.51 1.96
CA SER A 139 16.35 -2.86 1.53
C SER A 139 14.86 -3.01 1.23
N LEU A 140 14.57 -3.96 0.35
CA LEU A 140 13.24 -4.51 0.11
C LEU A 140 13.33 -6.03 0.31
N ASN A 141 12.60 -6.56 1.28
CA ASN A 141 12.55 -8.00 1.55
C ASN A 141 11.19 -8.55 1.11
N LEU A 142 11.18 -9.52 0.21
CA LEU A 142 9.99 -10.25 -0.22
C LEU A 142 10.19 -11.72 0.11
N SER A 143 9.33 -12.28 0.95
CA SER A 143 9.40 -13.68 1.36
C SER A 143 8.01 -14.31 1.37
N SER A 144 7.98 -15.59 0.99
CA SER A 144 6.79 -16.43 1.03
C SER A 144 7.20 -17.79 1.59
N ASN A 145 6.36 -18.37 2.44
CA ASN A 145 6.54 -19.76 2.88
C ASN A 145 6.13 -20.75 1.79
N GLY A 146 5.29 -20.31 0.85
CA GLY A 146 4.88 -21.08 -0.31
C GLY A 146 5.62 -20.61 -1.56
N GLU A 147 4.88 -20.49 -2.66
CA GLU A 147 5.41 -19.96 -3.91
C GLU A 147 5.55 -18.43 -3.85
N LEU A 148 6.55 -17.91 -4.56
CA LEU A 148 6.66 -16.50 -4.95
C LEU A 148 6.81 -16.45 -6.47
N THR A 149 5.79 -15.94 -7.15
CA THR A 149 5.75 -15.83 -8.62
C THR A 149 5.98 -14.38 -9.05
N LEU A 150 6.92 -14.15 -9.97
CA LEU A 150 7.13 -12.86 -10.64
C LEU A 150 6.89 -13.04 -12.14
N ALA A 151 5.76 -12.54 -12.63
CA ALA A 151 5.36 -12.69 -14.03
C ALA A 151 5.28 -11.33 -14.73
N SER A 152 5.74 -11.28 -15.99
CA SER A 152 5.61 -10.13 -16.88
C SER A 152 5.27 -10.61 -18.28
N SER A 153 4.37 -9.92 -18.97
CA SER A 153 3.96 -10.27 -20.33
C SER A 153 4.95 -9.82 -21.41
N ASN A 154 5.81 -8.85 -21.09
CA ASN A 154 6.79 -8.31 -22.03
C ASN A 154 8.22 -8.57 -21.54
N LEU A 155 8.63 -7.91 -20.45
CA LEU A 155 9.97 -8.01 -19.92
C LEU A 155 9.93 -8.03 -18.40
N LEU A 156 10.67 -8.97 -17.80
CA LEU A 156 11.09 -8.91 -16.41
C LEU A 156 12.57 -8.50 -16.39
N HIS A 157 12.86 -7.27 -16.00
CA HIS A 157 14.22 -6.76 -15.89
C HIS A 157 14.70 -6.82 -14.44
N ILE A 158 15.78 -7.55 -14.18
CA ILE A 158 16.40 -7.68 -12.86
C ILE A 158 17.88 -7.32 -13.01
N SER A 159 18.30 -6.26 -12.32
CA SER A 159 19.65 -5.72 -12.43
C SER A 159 20.18 -5.31 -11.06
N SER A 160 21.47 -5.53 -10.84
CA SER A 160 22.21 -5.13 -9.65
C SER A 160 23.48 -4.39 -10.07
N LYS A 161 23.91 -3.40 -9.30
CA LYS A 161 25.19 -2.70 -9.57
C LYS A 161 26.41 -3.53 -9.21
N GLU A 162 26.31 -4.32 -8.14
CA GLU A 162 27.44 -5.09 -7.61
C GLU A 162 27.27 -6.58 -7.87
N SER A 163 26.18 -7.18 -7.38
CA SER A 163 25.97 -8.62 -7.52
C SER A 163 24.49 -9.00 -7.56
N LEU A 164 24.19 -10.06 -8.32
CA LEU A 164 22.91 -10.74 -8.34
C LEU A 164 23.13 -12.21 -7.96
N GLY A 165 22.61 -12.61 -6.79
CA GLY A 165 22.65 -13.99 -6.33
C GLY A 165 21.34 -14.71 -6.61
N ILE A 166 21.41 -15.91 -7.20
CA ILE A 166 20.27 -16.82 -7.36
C ILE A 166 20.66 -18.15 -6.73
N LEU A 167 20.08 -18.46 -5.58
CA LEU A 167 20.37 -19.67 -4.82
C LEU A 167 19.14 -20.58 -4.82
N SER A 168 19.35 -21.85 -5.15
CA SER A 168 18.33 -22.89 -5.02
C SER A 168 18.93 -24.14 -4.40
N ASN A 169 18.25 -24.69 -3.38
CA ASN A 169 18.74 -25.85 -2.64
C ASN A 169 18.54 -27.18 -3.38
N LYS A 170 17.61 -27.24 -4.34
CA LYS A 170 17.27 -28.48 -5.05
C LYS A 170 17.55 -28.40 -6.54
N SER A 171 17.06 -27.34 -7.17
CA SER A 171 17.14 -27.19 -8.63
C SER A 171 16.90 -25.75 -9.04
N LEU A 172 17.68 -25.27 -10.00
CA LEU A 172 17.41 -24.04 -10.75
C LEU A 172 17.08 -24.43 -12.20
N ALA A 173 15.91 -24.03 -12.68
CA ALA A 173 15.49 -24.25 -14.06
C ALA A 173 15.38 -22.92 -14.80
N ILE A 174 16.01 -22.82 -15.96
CA ILE A 174 15.92 -21.66 -16.87
C ILE A 174 15.48 -22.19 -18.22
N ASN A 175 14.26 -21.85 -18.62
CA ASN A 175 13.68 -22.29 -19.89
C ASN A 175 13.32 -21.08 -20.74
N ALA A 176 13.97 -20.94 -21.89
CA ALA A 176 13.68 -19.90 -22.87
C ALA A 176 14.07 -20.39 -24.26
N ASN A 177 13.44 -19.81 -25.29
CA ASN A 177 13.83 -20.06 -26.69
C ASN A 177 15.29 -19.67 -26.96
N ARG A 178 15.81 -18.68 -26.24
CA ARG A 178 17.20 -18.25 -26.30
C ARG A 178 17.67 -17.82 -24.92
N ILE A 179 18.80 -18.38 -24.49
CA ILE A 179 19.51 -17.99 -23.28
C ILE A 179 20.86 -17.42 -23.72
N LEU A 180 21.23 -16.24 -23.21
CA LEU A 180 22.49 -15.58 -23.51
C LEU A 180 23.19 -15.22 -22.20
N HIS A 181 24.44 -15.65 -22.08
CA HIS A 181 25.32 -15.25 -21.00
C HIS A 181 26.50 -14.49 -21.61
N LYS A 182 26.82 -13.32 -21.03
CA LYS A 182 27.98 -12.52 -21.39
C LYS A 182 28.70 -12.17 -20.09
N SER A 183 29.98 -12.50 -20.02
CA SER A 183 30.89 -11.99 -19.01
C SER A 183 31.96 -11.14 -19.70
N GLU A 184 32.45 -10.10 -19.02
CA GLU A 184 33.53 -9.25 -19.52
C GLU A 184 34.91 -9.70 -19.01
N ASP A 185 34.93 -10.51 -17.95
CA ASP A 185 36.15 -11.02 -17.34
C ASP A 185 36.10 -12.56 -17.34
N GLU A 186 35.41 -13.16 -16.36
CA GLU A 186 35.39 -14.61 -16.19
C GLU A 186 33.97 -15.18 -16.25
N TYR A 187 33.83 -16.36 -16.89
CA TYR A 187 32.60 -17.15 -16.88
C TYR A 187 32.89 -18.56 -16.35
N ILE A 188 32.55 -18.81 -15.08
CA ILE A 188 32.80 -20.07 -14.39
C ILE A 188 31.53 -20.93 -14.38
N ILE A 189 31.65 -22.18 -14.81
CA ILE A 189 30.69 -23.24 -14.51
C ILE A 189 31.42 -24.31 -13.69
N ASN A 190 31.02 -24.48 -12.44
CA ASN A 190 31.57 -25.49 -11.55
C ASN A 190 30.47 -26.45 -11.08
N ALA A 191 30.74 -27.75 -11.12
CA ALA A 191 29.86 -28.78 -10.60
C ALA A 191 30.70 -29.85 -9.88
N GLU A 192 30.27 -30.27 -8.69
CA GLU A 192 30.99 -31.28 -7.89
C GLU A 192 30.97 -32.67 -8.53
N ASN A 193 29.93 -32.99 -9.30
CA ASN A 193 29.75 -34.32 -9.90
C ASN A 193 29.95 -34.29 -11.41
N ALA A 194 29.07 -33.60 -12.14
CA ALA A 194 29.13 -33.58 -13.59
C ALA A 194 28.51 -32.30 -14.18
N ILE A 195 29.05 -31.89 -15.32
CA ILE A 195 28.44 -30.90 -16.21
C ILE A 195 27.91 -31.68 -17.42
N HIS A 196 26.60 -31.64 -17.64
CA HIS A 196 25.97 -32.26 -18.81
C HIS A 196 25.60 -31.18 -19.83
N ILE A 197 26.14 -31.29 -21.04
CA ILE A 197 25.80 -30.43 -22.17
C ILE A 197 25.12 -31.30 -23.23
N ALA A 198 23.84 -31.04 -23.47
CA ALA A 198 23.06 -31.77 -24.46
C ALA A 198 22.47 -30.82 -25.49
N THR A 199 22.74 -31.10 -26.77
CA THR A 199 22.26 -30.34 -27.93
C THR A 199 21.89 -31.29 -29.05
N ASN A 200 20.94 -30.91 -29.88
CA ASN A 200 20.49 -31.71 -31.02
C ASN A 200 21.11 -31.27 -32.35
N LYS A 201 21.93 -30.20 -32.36
CA LYS A 201 22.55 -29.64 -33.56
C LYS A 201 24.07 -29.64 -33.44
N ASN A 202 24.60 -28.71 -32.67
CA ASN A 202 26.01 -28.41 -32.59
C ASN A 202 26.42 -27.91 -31.20
N ILE A 203 27.67 -28.18 -30.85
CA ILE A 203 28.43 -27.50 -29.79
C ILE A 203 29.55 -26.75 -30.50
N ASP A 204 29.62 -25.44 -30.29
CA ASP A 204 30.68 -24.59 -30.82
C ASP A 204 31.35 -23.85 -29.65
N ILE A 205 32.65 -24.06 -29.47
CA ILE A 205 33.50 -23.34 -28.52
C ILE A 205 34.56 -22.61 -29.34
N THR A 206 34.50 -21.29 -29.35
CA THR A 206 35.44 -20.45 -30.10
C THR A 206 36.26 -19.62 -29.13
N LEU A 207 37.58 -19.75 -29.19
CA LEU A 207 38.52 -18.98 -28.37
C LEU A 207 39.07 -17.77 -29.15
N SER A 208 39.24 -17.93 -30.47
CA SER A 208 39.59 -16.89 -31.43
C SER A 208 39.16 -17.31 -32.84
N ASP A 209 39.41 -16.47 -33.85
CA ASP A 209 39.10 -16.78 -35.25
C ASP A 209 39.75 -18.09 -35.75
N ASP A 210 40.88 -18.46 -35.16
CA ASP A 210 41.71 -19.60 -35.55
C ASP A 210 41.69 -20.76 -34.55
N ILE A 211 41.04 -20.60 -33.39
CA ILE A 211 41.04 -21.60 -32.31
C ILE A 211 39.62 -21.97 -31.94
N SER A 212 39.22 -23.21 -32.24
CA SER A 212 37.87 -23.68 -31.92
C SER A 212 37.76 -25.18 -31.68
N ILE A 213 36.70 -25.55 -30.95
CA ILE A 213 36.22 -26.92 -30.76
C ILE A 213 34.78 -26.93 -31.28
N LYS A 214 34.51 -27.77 -32.28
CA LYS A 214 33.17 -27.89 -32.86
C LYS A 214 32.76 -29.35 -32.87
N ALA A 215 31.53 -29.63 -32.45
CA ALA A 215 30.94 -30.96 -32.53
C ALA A 215 29.57 -30.86 -33.19
N SER A 216 29.31 -31.73 -34.16
CA SER A 216 28.05 -31.84 -34.87
C SER A 216 27.62 -33.30 -34.95
N LYS A 217 26.50 -33.57 -35.64
CA LYS A 217 26.09 -34.94 -35.95
C LYS A 217 27.03 -35.68 -36.91
N GLU A 218 27.87 -34.95 -37.63
CA GLU A 218 28.68 -35.48 -38.72
C GLU A 218 30.13 -35.69 -38.31
N ASN A 219 30.67 -34.77 -37.51
CA ASN A 219 32.07 -34.77 -37.11
C ASN A 219 32.31 -34.03 -35.79
N ILE A 220 33.49 -34.27 -35.22
CA ILE A 220 34.11 -33.51 -34.14
C ILE A 220 35.40 -32.90 -34.68
N ASN A 221 35.61 -31.61 -34.44
CA ASN A 221 36.70 -30.83 -34.98
C ASN A 221 37.44 -30.05 -33.89
N LEU A 222 38.77 -30.12 -33.91
CA LEU A 222 39.68 -29.30 -33.12
C LEU A 222 40.56 -28.51 -34.08
N GLN A 223 40.50 -27.19 -34.02
CA GLN A 223 41.26 -26.30 -34.92
C GLN A 223 42.21 -25.39 -34.14
N LEU A 224 43.44 -25.26 -34.66
CA LEU A 224 44.48 -24.35 -34.20
C LEU A 224 45.21 -23.77 -35.43
N GLY A 225 44.77 -22.60 -35.88
CA GLY A 225 45.25 -21.99 -37.13
C GLY A 225 44.97 -22.88 -38.34
N ASP A 226 46.02 -23.16 -39.11
CA ASP A 226 45.96 -24.06 -40.27
C ASP A 226 45.92 -25.56 -39.89
N SER A 227 46.19 -25.89 -38.62
CA SER A 227 46.22 -27.27 -38.14
C SER A 227 44.85 -27.71 -37.63
N GLN A 228 44.48 -28.95 -37.95
CA GLN A 228 43.14 -29.46 -37.67
C GLN A 228 43.14 -30.97 -37.39
N ILE A 229 42.36 -31.37 -36.40
CA ILE A 229 41.99 -32.77 -36.13
C ILE A 229 40.48 -32.91 -36.37
N THR A 230 40.09 -33.84 -37.23
CA THR A 230 38.68 -34.15 -37.50
C THR A 230 38.41 -35.62 -37.22
N LEU A 231 37.41 -35.92 -36.40
CA LEU A 231 36.86 -37.26 -36.24
C LEU A 231 35.49 -37.30 -36.93
N ASP A 232 35.32 -38.21 -37.87
CA ASP A 232 34.04 -38.47 -38.54
C ASP A 232 33.78 -39.98 -38.64
N LYS A 233 32.74 -40.38 -39.39
CA LYS A 233 32.39 -41.79 -39.60
C LYS A 233 33.46 -42.59 -40.36
N SER A 234 34.35 -41.92 -41.08
CA SER A 234 35.43 -42.54 -41.85
C SER A 234 36.71 -42.70 -41.03
N GLY A 235 36.83 -42.01 -39.89
CA GLY A 235 37.94 -42.13 -38.96
C GLY A 235 38.50 -40.78 -38.51
N ILE A 236 39.79 -40.76 -38.18
CA ILE A 236 40.52 -39.58 -37.73
C ILE A 236 41.34 -39.02 -38.90
N HIS A 237 41.19 -37.72 -39.17
CA HIS A 237 41.91 -36.99 -40.21
C HIS A 237 42.75 -35.88 -39.57
N LEU A 238 44.01 -35.79 -40.00
CA LEU A 238 44.97 -34.79 -39.55
C LEU A 238 45.35 -33.89 -40.72
N LYS A 239 45.32 -32.57 -40.52
CA LYS A 239 45.78 -31.56 -41.48
C LYS A 239 46.73 -30.61 -40.78
N GLY A 240 47.85 -30.29 -41.42
CA GLY A 240 48.94 -29.47 -40.86
C GLY A 240 50.27 -30.21 -40.84
N LYS A 241 51.31 -29.60 -40.26
CA LYS A 241 52.58 -30.28 -40.00
C LYS A 241 52.38 -31.23 -38.82
N VAL A 242 52.55 -32.53 -39.06
CA VAL A 242 52.61 -33.59 -38.03
C VAL A 242 54.05 -33.71 -37.54
#